data_AF-A0A2E9DUX3-F1
#
_entry.id   AF-A0A2E9DUX3-F1
#
_cell.length_a   1.000
_cell.length_b   1.000
_cell.length_c   1.000
_cell.angle_alpha   90.00
_cell.angle_beta   90.00
_cell.angle_gamma   90.00
#
_symmetry.space_group_name_H-M   'P 1'
#
loop_
_entity.id
_entity.type
_entity.pdbx_description
1 polymer ?
#
loop_
_entity_poly.entity_id
_entity_poly.type
_entity_poly.pdbx_seq_one_letter_code
_entity_poly.pdbx_strand_id
1 'polypeptide(L)'
;TISLKNGKFIISQSRLDNNVLNLNIYGSQTLSDSVEYHMNFNWKEIKKKNKKTKEEYLEEKESGKELYLHIYGHMDNLKYKFDREKIKTERVEKIKEEKEIVKKILQGEEIIEEEKPPTFEVNWEEEDSTNKEPAIDSVPKKTKKKKDSSKLNKFLKKIGVEDQKKEKPKFEIDQ
;
A
#
# COMPACT_ATOMS: atom_id res chain seq x y z
N THR A 1 -0.44 -8.02 -21.70
CA THR A 1 -0.33 -8.86 -22.92
C THR A 1 0.19 -10.23 -22.54
N ILE A 2 -0.37 -11.28 -23.14
CA ILE A 2 0.12 -12.66 -22.99
C ILE A 2 0.82 -13.03 -24.28
N SER A 3 2.03 -13.59 -24.19
CA SER A 3 2.76 -14.09 -25.36
C SER A 3 3.22 -15.52 -25.13
N LEU A 4 3.29 -16.30 -26.21
CA LEU A 4 3.85 -17.65 -26.20
C LEU A 4 5.20 -17.60 -26.92
N LYS A 5 6.28 -17.95 -26.23
CA LYS A 5 7.62 -18.03 -26.81
C LYS A 5 8.34 -19.27 -26.30
N ASN A 6 8.87 -20.08 -27.20
CA ASN A 6 9.68 -21.28 -26.87
C ASN A 6 8.99 -22.23 -25.87
N GLY A 7 7.68 -22.48 -26.03
CA GLY A 7 6.93 -23.35 -25.11
C GLY A 7 6.71 -22.77 -23.70
N LYS A 8 6.87 -21.45 -23.55
CA LYS A 8 6.63 -20.69 -22.33
C LYS A 8 5.61 -19.58 -22.58
N PHE A 9 4.49 -19.65 -21.88
CA PHE A 9 3.54 -18.55 -21.77
C PHE A 9 4.13 -17.47 -20.86
N ILE A 10 4.13 -16.22 -21.32
CA ILE A 10 4.68 -15.07 -20.62
C ILE A 10 3.56 -14.08 -20.41
N ILE A 11 3.26 -13.80 -19.15
CA ILE A 11 2.34 -12.76 -18.71
C ILE A 11 3.18 -11.52 -18.46
N SER A 12 3.10 -10.54 -19.36
CA SER A 12 3.74 -9.24 -19.14
C SER A 12 3.11 -8.53 -17.95
N GLN A 13 3.86 -7.60 -17.34
CA GLN A 13 3.37 -6.79 -16.23
C GLN A 13 2.03 -6.14 -16.58
N SER A 14 1.00 -6.60 -15.89
CA SER A 14 -0.39 -6.22 -16.12
C SER A 14 -0.99 -5.79 -14.80
N ARG A 15 -1.81 -4.75 -14.84
CA ARG A 15 -2.58 -4.23 -13.71
C ARG A 15 -4.04 -4.60 -13.91
N LEU A 16 -4.65 -5.21 -12.90
CA LEU A 16 -6.04 -5.57 -12.84
C LEU A 16 -6.69 -4.71 -11.76
N ASP A 17 -7.46 -3.72 -12.18
CA ASP A 17 -8.20 -2.86 -11.27
C ASP A 17 -9.59 -3.45 -11.04
N ASN A 18 -9.95 -3.67 -9.78
CA ASN A 18 -11.27 -4.19 -9.39
C ASN A 18 -11.83 -3.40 -8.21
N ASN A 19 -13.15 -3.48 -8.03
CA ASN A 19 -13.85 -2.89 -6.89
C ASN A 19 -13.29 -3.38 -5.55
N VAL A 20 -12.95 -4.67 -5.43
CA VAL A 20 -12.46 -5.29 -4.19
C VAL A 20 -10.93 -5.21 -4.04
N LEU A 21 -10.18 -5.57 -5.08
CA LEU A 21 -8.72 -5.70 -5.01
C LEU A 21 -8.05 -5.32 -6.33
N ASN A 22 -7.17 -4.34 -6.28
CA ASN A 22 -6.26 -4.01 -7.36
C ASN A 22 -5.01 -4.89 -7.26
N LEU A 23 -4.68 -5.57 -8.35
CA LEU A 23 -3.59 -6.54 -8.41
C LEU A 23 -2.68 -6.21 -9.59
N ASN A 24 -1.36 -6.15 -9.38
CA ASN A 24 -0.45 -6.30 -10.51
C ASN A 24 0.15 -7.70 -10.51
N ILE A 25 0.25 -8.27 -11.71
CA ILE A 25 0.70 -9.63 -11.94
C ILE A 25 1.64 -9.66 -13.15
N TYR A 26 2.68 -10.47 -13.03
CA TYR A 26 3.53 -10.86 -14.14
C TYR A 26 4.11 -12.23 -13.88
N GLY A 27 4.65 -12.85 -14.92
CA GLY A 27 5.35 -14.10 -14.76
C GLY A 27 5.19 -14.99 -15.97
N SER A 28 5.24 -16.29 -15.74
CA SER A 28 5.30 -17.25 -16.82
C SER A 28 4.91 -18.66 -16.42
N GLN A 29 4.55 -19.44 -17.43
CA GLN A 29 4.20 -20.84 -17.31
C GLN A 29 4.78 -21.61 -18.49
N THR A 30 5.36 -22.77 -18.23
CA THR A 30 5.81 -23.69 -19.30
C THR A 30 4.70 -24.64 -19.69
N LEU A 31 4.82 -25.26 -20.87
CA LEU A 31 3.94 -26.36 -21.30
C LEU A 31 4.10 -27.64 -20.45
N SER A 32 5.13 -27.71 -19.61
CA SER A 32 5.37 -28.80 -18.64
C SER A 32 4.88 -28.44 -17.24
N ASP A 33 3.80 -27.65 -17.17
CA ASP A 33 3.08 -27.29 -15.94
C ASP A 33 3.94 -26.66 -14.84
N SER A 34 5.09 -26.08 -15.19
CA SER A 34 5.91 -25.31 -14.26
C SER A 34 5.56 -23.84 -14.36
N VAL A 35 5.25 -23.22 -13.22
CA VAL A 35 4.85 -21.82 -13.13
C VAL A 35 5.86 -21.01 -12.33
N GLU A 36 5.93 -19.73 -12.66
CA GLU A 36 6.67 -18.70 -11.94
C GLU A 36 5.89 -17.39 -12.07
N TYR A 37 5.13 -17.04 -11.04
CA TYR A 37 4.29 -15.85 -10.99
C TYR A 37 4.72 -14.93 -9.87
N HIS A 38 4.69 -13.65 -10.17
CA HIS A 38 4.93 -12.57 -9.25
C HIS A 38 3.71 -11.68 -9.23
N MET A 39 3.24 -11.36 -8.02
CA MET A 39 2.08 -10.51 -7.85
C MET A 39 2.27 -9.56 -6.70
N ASN A 40 1.68 -8.37 -6.83
CA ASN A 40 1.63 -7.39 -5.75
C ASN A 40 0.24 -6.76 -5.62
N PHE A 41 -0.15 -6.52 -4.38
CA PHE A 41 -1.42 -5.91 -4.05
C PHE A 41 -1.33 -5.18 -2.70
N ASN A 42 -2.25 -4.25 -2.47
CA ASN A 42 -2.30 -3.50 -1.23
C ASN A 42 -3.16 -4.24 -0.19
N TRP A 43 -2.55 -4.67 0.91
CA TRP A 43 -3.27 -5.39 1.98
C TRP A 43 -4.40 -4.58 2.61
N LYS A 44 -4.37 -3.25 2.51
CA LYS A 44 -5.47 -2.40 3.02
C LYS A 44 -6.77 -2.64 2.26
N GLU A 45 -6.70 -2.91 0.97
CA GLU A 45 -7.89 -3.17 0.15
C GLU A 45 -8.62 -4.43 0.61
N ILE A 46 -7.89 -5.47 1.01
CA ILE A 46 -8.47 -6.70 1.60
C ILE A 46 -9.12 -6.42 2.97
N LYS A 47 -8.55 -5.50 3.76
CA LYS A 47 -9.09 -5.17 5.08
C LYS A 47 -10.36 -4.32 5.03
N LYS A 48 -10.55 -3.52 3.97
CA LYS A 48 -11.75 -2.69 3.81
C LYS A 48 -12.93 -3.60 3.45
N LYS A 49 -13.83 -3.84 4.40
CA LYS A 49 -15.07 -4.60 4.16
C LYS A 49 -15.98 -3.81 3.21
N ASN A 50 -16.05 -4.22 1.94
CA ASN A 50 -17.14 -3.97 0.98
C ASN A 50 -17.72 -2.54 0.85
N LYS A 51 -17.00 -1.47 1.15
CA LYS A 51 -17.44 -0.11 0.82
C LYS A 51 -16.30 0.66 0.22
N LYS A 52 -16.27 0.71 -1.12
CA LYS A 52 -15.76 1.88 -1.82
C LYS A 52 -17.00 2.66 -2.25
N THR A 53 -17.53 3.51 -1.38
CA THR A 53 -18.37 4.61 -1.85
C THR A 53 -17.43 5.57 -2.60
N LYS A 54 -17.86 6.11 -3.75
CA LYS A 54 -17.04 6.97 -4.64
C LYS A 54 -16.31 8.11 -3.91
N GLU A 55 -16.79 8.52 -2.74
CA GLU A 55 -16.25 9.61 -1.92
C GLU A 55 -14.99 9.25 -1.11
N GLU A 56 -14.70 7.96 -0.86
CA GLU A 56 -13.51 7.54 -0.07
C GLU A 56 -12.22 7.44 -0.93
N TYR A 57 -12.29 7.75 -2.23
CA TYR A 57 -11.10 7.85 -3.10
C TYR A 57 -10.17 9.01 -2.73
N LEU A 58 -10.66 9.97 -1.94
CA LEU A 58 -9.92 11.15 -1.49
C LEU A 58 -9.22 10.95 -0.14
N GLU A 59 -9.49 9.85 0.59
CA GLU A 59 -8.85 9.63 1.89
C GLU A 59 -7.44 9.04 1.72
N GLU A 60 -6.49 9.96 1.73
CA GLU A 60 -5.09 9.84 2.10
C GLU A 60 -4.28 8.78 1.35
N LYS A 61 -3.12 9.21 0.81
CA LYS A 61 -1.96 8.36 0.48
C LYS A 61 -1.42 7.69 1.76
N GLU A 62 -2.26 7.01 2.53
CA GLU A 62 -1.84 6.26 3.69
C GLU A 62 -1.08 5.06 3.13
N SER A 63 0.25 5.15 3.15
CA SER A 63 1.22 4.14 2.72
C SER A 63 0.77 2.74 3.14
N GLY A 64 0.11 2.05 2.21
CA GLY A 64 -0.32 0.67 2.37
C GLY A 64 0.90 -0.22 2.44
N LYS A 65 0.83 -1.29 3.24
CA LYS A 65 1.83 -2.36 3.10
C LYS A 65 1.49 -3.12 1.83
N GLU A 66 2.13 -2.74 0.72
CA GLU A 66 2.18 -3.54 -0.50
C GLU A 66 2.78 -4.90 -0.13
N LEU A 67 2.05 -5.96 -0.47
CA LEU A 67 2.51 -7.33 -0.33
C LEU A 67 2.98 -7.81 -1.70
N TYR A 68 4.09 -8.52 -1.69
CA TYR A 68 4.69 -9.09 -2.90
C TYR A 68 4.83 -10.58 -2.69
N LEU A 69 4.19 -11.33 -3.56
CA LEU A 69 4.13 -12.78 -3.51
C LEU A 69 4.78 -13.36 -4.76
N HIS A 70 5.62 -14.35 -4.55
CA HIS A 70 6.23 -15.16 -5.59
C HIS A 70 5.69 -16.59 -5.44
N ILE A 71 4.94 -17.04 -6.45
CA ILE A 71 4.40 -18.39 -6.59
C ILE A 71 5.21 -19.12 -7.65
N TYR A 72 5.77 -20.28 -7.33
CA TYR A 72 6.61 -21.03 -8.25
C TYR A 72 6.55 -22.52 -8.01
N GLY A 73 6.85 -23.32 -9.04
CA GLY A 73 6.91 -24.78 -8.96
C GLY A 73 5.99 -25.45 -9.98
N HIS A 74 5.82 -26.77 -9.83
CA HIS A 74 4.90 -27.53 -10.66
C HIS A 74 3.45 -27.26 -10.24
N MET A 75 2.51 -27.33 -11.17
CA MET A 75 1.09 -27.03 -10.92
C MET A 75 0.47 -27.93 -9.82
N ASP A 76 0.96 -29.17 -9.71
CA ASP A 76 0.56 -30.11 -8.64
C ASP A 76 1.21 -29.84 -7.27
N ASN A 77 2.30 -29.06 -7.23
CA ASN A 77 3.06 -28.78 -6.00
C ASN A 77 3.64 -27.36 -6.02
N LEU A 78 2.74 -26.40 -5.90
CA LEU A 78 3.07 -24.98 -5.88
C LEU A 78 3.72 -24.57 -4.56
N LYS A 79 4.79 -23.80 -4.66
CA LYS A 79 5.46 -23.16 -3.54
C LYS A 79 5.17 -21.66 -3.56
N TYR A 80 5.04 -21.07 -2.39
CA TYR A 80 4.77 -19.65 -2.22
C TYR A 80 5.77 -19.04 -1.24
N LYS A 81 6.27 -17.85 -1.59
CA LYS A 81 7.17 -17.07 -0.72
C LYS A 81 6.94 -15.58 -0.95
N PHE A 82 7.34 -14.77 0.03
CA PHE A 82 7.42 -13.33 -0.19
C PHE A 82 8.50 -13.00 -1.21
N ASP A 83 8.17 -12.14 -2.16
CA ASP A 83 9.13 -11.67 -3.15
C ASP A 83 10.02 -10.57 -2.56
N ARG A 84 11.06 -11.03 -1.86
CA ARG A 84 12.03 -10.13 -1.20
C ARG A 84 12.85 -9.33 -2.19
N GLU A 85 13.04 -9.84 -3.40
CA GLU A 85 13.82 -9.16 -4.44
C GLU A 85 13.04 -7.97 -4.96
N LYS A 86 11.78 -8.17 -5.33
CA LYS A 86 10.90 -7.08 -5.77
C LYS A 86 10.72 -6.02 -4.68
N ILE A 87 10.54 -6.43 -3.42
CA ILE A 87 10.48 -5.51 -2.28
C ILE A 87 11.73 -4.62 -2.17
N LYS A 88 12.93 -5.18 -2.40
CA LYS A 88 14.18 -4.41 -2.32
C LYS A 88 14.29 -3.43 -3.48
N THR A 89 14.01 -3.89 -4.70
CA THR A 89 14.09 -3.07 -5.90
C THR A 89 13.16 -1.86 -5.80
N GLU A 90 11.90 -2.06 -5.44
CA GLU A 90 10.94 -0.96 -5.32
C GLU A 90 11.29 0.02 -4.20
N ARG A 91 11.89 -0.44 -3.10
CA ARG A 91 12.41 0.48 -2.06
C ARG A 91 13.55 1.34 -2.58
N VAL A 92 14.45 0.76 -3.36
CA VAL A 92 15.58 1.51 -3.93
C VAL A 92 15.06 2.54 -4.94
N GLU A 93 14.09 2.18 -5.78
CA GLU A 93 13.43 3.09 -6.71
C GLU A 93 12.73 4.25 -5.99
N LYS A 94 11.89 3.95 -4.98
CA LYS A 94 11.23 4.98 -4.15
C LYS A 94 12.22 5.93 -3.50
N ILE A 95 13.32 5.42 -2.93
CA ILE A 95 14.36 6.26 -2.32
C ILE A 95 15.06 7.15 -3.37
N LYS A 96 15.26 6.66 -4.59
CA LYS A 96 15.84 7.46 -5.67
C LYS A 96 14.89 8.59 -6.08
N GLU A 97 13.61 8.27 -6.29
CA GLU A 97 12.57 9.25 -6.62
C GLU A 97 12.44 10.30 -5.52
N GLU A 98 12.37 9.90 -4.25
CA GLU A 98 12.29 10.82 -3.11
C GLU A 98 13.54 11.73 -3.03
N LYS A 99 14.74 11.20 -3.31
CA LYS A 99 15.96 12.03 -3.34
C LYS A 99 15.93 13.05 -4.46
N GLU A 100 15.45 12.68 -5.64
CA GLU A 100 15.31 13.60 -6.76
C GLU A 100 14.29 14.70 -6.44
N ILE A 101 13.16 14.34 -5.83
CA ILE A 101 12.15 15.30 -5.36
C ILE A 101 12.76 16.25 -4.33
N VAL A 102 13.45 15.74 -3.30
CA VAL A 102 14.12 16.58 -2.29
C VAL A 102 15.15 17.50 -2.92
N LYS A 103 15.91 17.02 -3.90
CA LYS A 103 16.88 17.83 -4.63
C LYS A 103 16.20 18.99 -5.36
N LYS A 104 15.08 18.75 -6.05
CA LYS A 104 14.29 19.79 -6.73
C LYS A 104 13.76 20.84 -5.76
N ILE A 105 13.23 20.40 -4.61
CA ILE A 105 12.77 21.29 -3.54
C ILE A 105 13.91 22.19 -3.04
N LEU A 106 15.09 21.60 -2.78
CA LEU A 106 16.26 22.37 -2.32
C LEU A 106 16.79 23.33 -3.38
N GLN A 107 16.58 23.03 -4.67
CA GLN A 107 16.92 23.91 -5.79
C GLN A 107 15.87 25.01 -6.03
N GLY A 108 14.75 25.00 -5.29
CA GLY A 108 13.69 26.00 -5.39
C GLY A 108 12.72 25.79 -6.55
N GLU A 109 12.69 24.59 -7.15
CA GLU A 109 11.72 24.26 -8.20
C GLU A 109 10.33 23.99 -7.58
N GLU A 110 9.29 24.60 -8.15
CA GLU A 110 7.90 24.35 -7.76
C GLU A 110 7.46 22.97 -8.30
N ILE A 111 7.07 22.06 -7.39
CA ILE A 111 6.59 20.74 -7.76
C ILE A 111 5.10 20.86 -8.10
N ILE A 112 4.78 20.84 -9.40
CA ILE A 112 3.40 20.75 -9.87
C ILE A 112 2.97 19.28 -9.77
N GLU A 113 2.11 18.96 -8.82
CA GLU A 113 1.48 17.64 -8.72
C GLU A 113 0.34 17.59 -9.75
N GLU A 114 0.49 16.82 -10.83
CA GLU A 114 -0.56 16.66 -11.85
C GLU A 114 -1.76 15.91 -11.26
N GLU A 115 -2.78 16.65 -10.84
CA GLU A 115 -4.09 16.07 -10.52
C GLU A 115 -4.74 15.59 -11.82
N LYS A 116 -4.83 14.26 -11.99
CA LYS A 116 -5.54 13.69 -13.15
C LYS A 116 -7.04 14.04 -13.04
N PRO A 117 -7.67 14.53 -14.12
CA PRO A 117 -9.09 14.84 -14.09
C PRO A 117 -9.90 13.56 -13.85
N PRO A 118 -11.01 13.63 -13.09
CA PRO A 118 -11.82 12.45 -12.80
C PRO A 118 -12.46 11.92 -14.10
N THR A 119 -12.15 10.68 -14.46
CA THR A 119 -12.83 9.96 -15.54
C THR A 119 -14.22 9.53 -15.04
N PHE A 120 -15.28 10.08 -15.64
CA PHE A 120 -16.65 9.68 -15.36
C PHE A 120 -17.02 8.45 -16.20
N GLU A 121 -17.32 7.33 -15.55
CA GLU A 121 -18.02 6.19 -16.16
C GLU A 121 -19.50 6.25 -15.78
N VAL A 122 -20.37 6.32 -16.80
CA VAL A 122 -21.84 6.33 -16.67
C VAL A 122 -22.33 4.89 -16.61
N ASN A 123 -22.90 4.49 -15.48
CA ASN A 123 -23.53 3.19 -15.30
C ASN A 123 -25.05 3.37 -15.39
N TRP A 124 -25.70 2.65 -16.31
CA TRP A 124 -27.15 2.58 -16.39
C TRP A 124 -27.62 1.48 -15.44
N GLU A 125 -28.28 1.84 -14.34
CA GLU A 125 -28.93 0.89 -13.43
C GLU A 125 -30.39 0.71 -13.86
N GLU A 126 -30.77 -0.52 -14.22
CA GLU A 126 -32.17 -0.93 -14.24
C GLU A 126 -32.61 -1.15 -12.78
N GLU A 127 -33.64 -0.40 -12.38
CA GLU A 127 -34.29 -0.50 -11.08
C GLU A 127 -34.95 -1.86 -10.90
N ASP A 128 -34.68 -2.53 -9.79
CA ASP A 128 -35.72 -3.28 -9.12
C ASP A 128 -35.57 -3.22 -7.59
N SER A 129 -36.65 -2.78 -6.99
CA SER A 129 -36.87 -2.50 -5.57
C SER A 129 -36.87 -3.75 -4.68
N THR A 130 -36.34 -3.65 -3.45
CA THR A 130 -37.10 -3.73 -2.17
C THR A 130 -36.26 -4.08 -0.91
N ASN A 131 -36.58 -3.36 0.17
CA ASN A 131 -36.60 -3.72 1.60
C ASN A 131 -35.33 -3.66 2.52
N LYS A 132 -35.28 -2.55 3.29
CA LYS A 132 -35.25 -2.39 4.77
C LYS A 132 -34.33 -3.26 5.67
N GLU A 133 -33.26 -2.58 6.16
CA GLU A 133 -32.72 -2.39 7.55
C GLU A 133 -33.11 -3.32 8.75
N PRO A 134 -32.49 -3.19 9.96
CA PRO A 134 -31.05 -3.23 10.35
C PRO A 134 -30.82 -4.11 11.62
N ALA A 135 -29.56 -4.41 12.01
CA ALA A 135 -29.24 -4.81 13.39
C ALA A 135 -27.78 -4.51 13.78
N ILE A 136 -27.66 -3.78 14.88
CA ILE A 136 -26.44 -3.38 15.63
C ILE A 136 -26.09 -4.52 16.59
N ASP A 137 -24.80 -4.91 16.73
CA ASP A 137 -24.20 -5.00 18.07
C ASP A 137 -22.67 -5.23 18.13
N SER A 138 -22.08 -4.36 18.96
CA SER A 138 -20.91 -4.49 19.84
C SER A 138 -19.52 -4.95 19.33
N VAL A 139 -18.57 -4.01 19.40
CA VAL A 139 -17.11 -4.18 19.27
C VAL A 139 -16.48 -4.40 20.65
N PRO A 140 -15.57 -5.38 20.85
CA PRO A 140 -14.67 -5.37 22.00
C PRO A 140 -13.40 -4.55 21.71
N LYS A 141 -13.19 -3.48 22.49
CA LYS A 141 -11.97 -2.66 22.56
C LYS A 141 -10.75 -3.51 22.91
N LYS A 142 -9.79 -3.65 21.98
CA LYS A 142 -8.43 -4.10 22.30
C LYS A 142 -7.54 -2.90 22.61
N THR A 143 -7.04 -2.85 23.84
CA THR A 143 -6.05 -1.89 24.36
C THR A 143 -4.76 -1.88 23.53
N LYS A 144 -4.37 -0.71 23.00
CA LYS A 144 -3.07 -0.47 22.37
C LYS A 144 -1.96 -0.51 23.45
N LYS A 145 -1.04 -1.47 23.37
CA LYS A 145 0.22 -1.43 24.14
C LYS A 145 1.06 -0.22 23.69
N LYS A 146 1.50 0.61 24.63
CA LYS A 146 2.41 1.74 24.38
C LYS A 146 3.72 1.22 23.78
N LYS A 147 4.14 1.80 22.66
CA LYS A 147 5.43 1.54 22.02
C LYS A 147 6.51 2.23 22.84
N ASP A 148 7.54 1.48 23.22
CA ASP A 148 8.66 1.92 24.05
C ASP A 148 9.50 2.98 23.30
N SER A 149 9.45 4.23 23.75
CA SER A 149 10.15 5.39 23.17
C SER A 149 11.68 5.35 23.39
N SER A 150 12.18 4.37 24.15
CA SER A 150 13.61 4.22 24.46
C SER A 150 14.51 4.08 23.22
N LYS A 151 13.99 3.51 22.12
CA LYS A 151 14.77 3.34 20.88
C LYS A 151 14.91 4.62 20.05
N LEU A 152 13.93 5.53 20.14
CA LEU A 152 13.96 6.82 19.43
C LEU A 152 14.92 7.79 20.12
N ASN A 153 14.94 7.80 21.46
CA ASN A 153 15.87 8.64 22.22
C ASN A 153 17.34 8.27 22.00
N LYS A 154 17.65 6.99 21.74
CA LYS A 154 19.02 6.57 21.36
C LYS A 154 19.44 7.08 19.98
N PHE A 155 18.50 7.22 19.06
CA PHE A 155 18.77 7.70 17.71
C PHE A 155 19.00 9.22 17.68
N LEU A 156 18.17 9.99 18.40
CA LEU A 156 18.31 11.45 18.52
C LEU A 156 19.68 11.85 19.09
N LYS A 157 20.15 11.15 20.14
CA LYS A 157 21.48 11.36 20.72
C LYS A 157 22.62 11.06 19.74
N LYS A 158 22.44 10.13 18.80
CA LYS A 158 23.47 9.77 17.81
C LYS A 158 23.57 10.80 16.68
N ILE A 159 22.49 11.55 16.40
CA ILE A 159 22.46 12.62 15.40
C ILE A 159 22.90 13.98 15.99
N GLY A 160 23.19 14.04 17.30
CA GLY A 160 23.61 15.28 17.97
C GLY A 160 22.44 16.19 18.35
N VAL A 161 21.21 15.67 18.37
CA VAL A 161 20.06 16.40 18.91
C VAL A 161 20.10 16.29 20.42
N GLU A 162 20.58 17.34 21.07
CA GLU A 162 20.61 17.46 22.52
C GLU A 162 19.24 17.98 23.01
N ASP A 163 18.55 17.18 23.83
CA ASP A 163 17.26 17.56 24.41
C ASP A 163 17.47 18.79 25.32
N GLN A 164 17.12 19.98 24.85
CA GLN A 164 17.00 21.13 25.74
C GLN A 164 15.90 20.83 26.76
N LYS A 165 16.32 20.68 28.02
CA LYS A 165 15.48 20.40 29.18
C LYS A 165 14.52 21.58 29.36
N LYS A 166 13.30 21.49 28.81
CA LYS A 166 12.26 22.51 29.06
C LYS A 166 11.93 22.53 30.54
N GLU A 167 12.27 23.63 31.21
CA GLU A 167 11.85 23.86 32.59
C GLU A 167 10.32 23.92 32.66
N LYS A 168 9.74 23.30 33.69
CA LYS A 168 8.29 23.31 33.89
C LYS A 168 7.84 24.73 34.25
N PRO A 169 6.74 25.25 33.68
CA PRO A 169 6.20 26.53 34.11
C PRO A 169 5.80 26.43 35.60
N LYS A 170 6.36 27.31 36.42
CA LYS A 170 5.86 27.58 37.77
C LYS A 170 4.60 28.43 37.61
N PHE A 171 3.46 27.88 37.99
CA PHE A 171 2.25 28.67 38.16
C PHE A 171 2.30 29.25 39.56
N GLU A 172 2.46 30.57 39.67
CA GLU A 172 2.09 31.31 40.88
C GLU A 172 0.56 31.40 40.88
N ILE A 173 -0.05 30.87 41.95
CA ILE A 173 -1.46 31.08 42.24
C ILE A 173 -1.47 32.21 43.26
N ASP A 174 -1.96 33.39 42.85
CA ASP A 174 -2.23 34.50 43.75
C ASP A 174 -3.40 34.10 44.67
N GLN A 175 -3.29 34.42 45.96
CA GLN A 175 -4.15 33.93 47.06
C GLN A 175 -5.58 34.47 47.02
#